data_AF-A0A2N3NCH6-F1
#
_entry.id   AF-A0A2N3NCH6-F1
#
_cell.length_a   1.000
_cell.length_b   1.000
_cell.length_c   1.000
_cell.angle_alpha   90.00
_cell.angle_beta   90.00
_cell.angle_gamma   90.00
#
_symmetry.space_group_name_H-M   'P 1'
#
loop_
_entity.id
_entity.type
_entity.pdbx_description
1 polymer ?
#
loop_
_entity_poly.entity_id
_entity_poly.type
_entity_poly.pdbx_seq_one_letter_code
_entity_poly.pdbx_strand_id
1 'polypeptide(L)'
;MDFDSLLSNEISKSKPDKARKFVRRADIEAERRAAYEAEQRALEEKRQARAAAKRKAEEDELAEKQAREEKRRRLAEESRKRREEEEKEEERKRRKRLGLPELVEKPEKEEEDEIGEDEEDIAEGELVEKLRAIGAPAVLFGESHVERLRRYRRLTTVVTDGPIPTTLRLVEEKDMKLDGTVPKDKEGRKYLFRQLASYFTLVFSEYQAAMERERRDTLTSKTAYKAMVETRENLKPLFRKFEKGELEDSILEPVVEIVKAAQERRYVDAYDGYLRLSIGKAAWPIGVTMVGIHERSAREKLHTGERGHVMGDEVTRKFLQSIKRCLTFAQVRWPPEDITQLMG
;
A
#
# COMPACT_ATOMS: atom_id res chain seq x y z
N MET A 1 -9.71 71.94 52.21
CA MET A 1 -8.39 71.34 51.93
C MET A 1 -7.97 70.65 53.21
N ASP A 2 -8.20 69.35 53.29
CA ASP A 2 -8.15 68.61 54.55
C ASP A 2 -6.72 68.16 54.84
N PHE A 3 -6.05 68.92 55.72
CA PHE A 3 -4.69 68.66 56.17
C PHE A 3 -4.53 67.27 56.82
N ASP A 4 -5.58 66.76 57.46
CA ASP A 4 -5.60 65.42 58.06
C ASP A 4 -5.49 64.29 57.02
N SER A 5 -6.06 64.48 55.83
CA SER A 5 -5.97 63.51 54.74
C SER A 5 -4.57 63.45 54.11
N LEU A 6 -3.82 64.55 54.17
CA LEU A 6 -2.45 64.63 53.68
C LEU A 6 -1.45 64.09 54.72
N LEU A 7 -1.65 64.39 56.01
CA LEU A 7 -0.84 63.85 57.10
C LEU A 7 -1.01 62.33 57.26
N SER A 8 -2.24 61.80 57.15
CA SER A 8 -2.47 60.34 57.18
C SER A 8 -1.87 59.61 55.96
N ASN A 9 -1.84 60.26 54.80
CA ASN A 9 -1.17 59.74 53.61
C ASN A 9 0.37 59.82 53.68
N GLU A 10 0.94 60.75 54.44
CA GLU A 10 2.37 60.80 54.71
C GLU A 10 2.80 59.81 55.81
N ILE A 11 1.99 59.65 56.86
CA ILE A 11 2.23 58.67 57.94
C ILE A 11 2.08 57.22 57.44
N SER A 12 1.20 56.95 56.47
CA SER A 12 1.08 55.62 55.85
C SER A 12 2.19 55.32 54.82
N LYS A 13 2.88 56.35 54.31
CA LYS A 13 4.09 56.20 53.49
C LYS A 13 5.34 55.91 54.33
N SER A 14 5.39 56.34 55.59
CA SER A 14 6.39 55.87 56.55
C SER A 14 6.02 54.47 57.06
N LYS A 15 6.31 53.43 56.26
CA LYS A 15 6.33 52.06 56.77
C LYS A 15 7.29 52.01 57.98
N PRO A 16 6.91 51.40 59.12
CA PRO A 16 7.89 51.08 60.14
C PRO A 16 8.94 50.20 59.46
N ASP A 17 10.22 50.55 59.63
CA ASP A 17 11.34 49.73 59.20
C ASP A 17 11.06 48.30 59.61
N LYS A 18 10.75 47.44 58.63
CA LYS A 18 10.50 46.03 58.88
C LYS A 18 11.74 45.54 59.59
N ALA A 19 11.62 45.28 60.90
CA ALA A 19 12.63 44.63 61.70
C ALA A 19 13.23 43.53 60.83
N ARG A 20 14.51 43.67 60.46
CA ARG A 20 15.17 42.75 59.53
C ARG A 20 14.95 41.36 60.11
N LYS A 21 14.05 40.60 59.48
CA LYS A 21 13.74 39.24 59.92
C LYS A 21 15.06 38.50 59.70
N PHE A 22 15.79 38.24 60.78
CA PHE A 22 17.05 37.51 60.73
C PHE A 22 16.69 36.06 60.38
N VAL A 23 16.53 35.79 59.09
CA VAL A 23 16.28 34.45 58.59
C VAL A 23 17.62 33.76 58.44
N ARG A 24 17.76 32.54 58.98
CA ARG A 24 18.99 31.77 58.83
C ARG A 24 19.20 31.46 57.36
N ARG A 25 20.44 31.55 56.88
CA ARG A 25 20.78 31.25 55.48
C ARG A 25 20.32 29.85 55.05
N ALA A 26 20.33 28.89 55.99
CA ALA A 26 19.81 27.54 55.77
C ALA A 26 18.31 27.52 55.44
N ASP A 27 17.50 28.35 56.10
CA ASP A 27 16.05 28.42 55.86
C ASP A 27 15.75 29.05 54.49
N ILE A 28 16.53 30.08 54.08
CA ILE A 28 16.42 30.71 52.75
C ILE A 28 16.81 29.75 51.62
N GLU A 29 17.88 28.96 51.81
CA GLU A 29 18.29 27.96 50.83
C GLU A 29 17.31 26.79 50.75
N ALA A 30 16.73 26.37 51.88
CA ALA A 30 15.68 25.36 51.91
C ALA A 30 14.42 25.84 51.17
N GLU A 31 13.99 27.08 51.37
CA GLU A 31 12.88 27.68 50.63
C GLU A 31 13.16 27.77 49.12
N ARG A 32 14.38 28.13 48.72
CA ARG A 32 14.77 28.15 47.29
C ARG A 32 14.76 26.76 46.66
N ARG A 33 15.27 25.75 47.37
CA ARG A 33 15.24 24.35 46.91
C ARG A 33 13.81 23.83 46.81
N ALA A 34 12.97 24.11 47.80
CA ALA A 34 11.56 23.72 47.79
C ALA A 34 10.80 24.41 46.65
N ALA A 35 11.07 25.69 46.38
CA ALA A 35 10.48 26.41 45.25
C ALA A 35 10.91 25.83 43.90
N TYR A 36 12.20 25.49 43.75
CA TYR A 36 12.72 24.84 42.54
C TYR A 36 12.12 23.45 42.32
N GLU A 37 12.01 22.63 43.38
CA GLU A 37 11.39 21.31 43.30
C GLU A 37 9.88 21.40 42.99
N ALA A 38 9.18 22.38 43.56
CA ALA A 38 7.78 22.63 43.26
C ALA A 38 7.60 23.09 41.81
N GLU A 39 8.50 23.93 41.28
CA GLU A 39 8.49 24.36 39.88
C GLU A 39 8.76 23.18 38.92
N GLN A 40 9.73 22.33 39.24
CA GLN A 40 10.02 21.11 38.47
C GLN A 40 8.83 20.15 38.46
N ARG A 41 8.22 19.88 39.63
CA ARG A 41 7.01 19.03 39.72
C ARG A 41 5.85 19.61 38.92
N ALA A 42 5.61 20.92 39.01
CA ALA A 42 4.57 21.58 38.22
C ALA A 42 4.84 21.51 36.71
N LEU A 43 6.11 21.57 36.29
CA LEU A 43 6.50 21.42 34.89
C LEU A 43 6.30 19.98 34.38
N GLU A 44 6.65 18.99 35.21
CA GLU A 44 6.43 17.57 34.92
C GLU A 44 4.95 17.21 34.86
N GLU A 45 4.13 17.70 35.79
CA GLU A 45 2.68 17.53 35.79
C GLU A 45 2.05 18.16 34.54
N LYS A 46 2.47 19.38 34.16
CA LYS A 46 2.02 20.01 32.90
C LYS A 46 2.40 19.17 31.67
N ARG A 47 3.60 18.59 31.65
CA ARG A 47 4.05 17.72 30.56
C ARG A 47 3.22 16.43 30.50
N GLN A 48 2.98 15.81 31.64
CA GLN A 48 2.15 14.60 31.75
C GLN A 48 0.70 14.87 31.36
N ALA A 49 0.11 15.98 31.81
CA ALA A 49 -1.24 16.39 31.45
C ALA A 49 -1.38 16.65 29.94
N ARG A 50 -0.40 17.31 29.31
CA ARG A 50 -0.37 17.48 27.85
C ARG A 50 -0.25 16.14 27.10
N ALA A 51 0.58 15.23 27.58
CA ALA A 51 0.73 13.90 26.97
C ALA A 51 -0.52 13.03 27.15
N ALA A 52 -1.22 13.14 28.27
CA ALA A 52 -2.49 12.46 28.51
C ALA A 52 -3.62 13.04 27.63
N ALA A 53 -3.72 14.38 27.54
CA ALA A 53 -4.68 15.04 26.66
C ALA A 53 -4.45 14.68 25.19
N LYS A 54 -3.19 14.59 24.74
CA LYS A 54 -2.84 14.16 23.39
C LYS A 54 -3.26 12.72 23.11
N ARG A 55 -2.97 11.79 24.02
CA ARG A 55 -3.39 10.38 23.89
C ARG A 55 -4.91 10.24 23.82
N LYS A 56 -5.63 10.97 24.68
CA LYS A 56 -7.09 10.96 24.67
C LYS A 56 -7.65 11.50 23.36
N ALA A 57 -7.09 12.58 22.82
CA ALA A 57 -7.51 13.12 21.52
C ALA A 57 -7.24 12.15 20.36
N GLU A 58 -6.11 11.45 20.37
CA GLU A 58 -5.78 10.42 19.37
C GLU A 58 -6.73 9.22 19.46
N GLU A 59 -7.09 8.78 20.68
CA GLU A 59 -8.08 7.71 20.92
C GLU A 59 -9.48 8.11 20.44
N ASP A 60 -9.93 9.33 20.78
CA ASP A 60 -11.24 9.86 20.35
C ASP A 60 -11.32 10.00 18.81
N GLU A 61 -10.24 10.46 18.16
CA GLU A 61 -10.17 10.58 16.69
C GLU A 61 -10.18 9.21 15.99
N LEU A 62 -9.48 8.21 16.55
CA LEU A 62 -9.51 6.85 16.06
C LEU A 62 -10.89 6.21 16.20
N ALA A 63 -11.56 6.41 17.35
CA ALA A 63 -12.92 5.93 17.57
C ALA A 63 -13.91 6.57 16.60
N GLU A 64 -13.79 7.86 16.32
CA GLU A 64 -14.65 8.54 15.34
C GLU A 64 -14.41 8.02 13.91
N LYS A 65 -13.15 7.77 13.52
CA LYS A 65 -12.82 7.17 12.22
C LYS A 65 -13.40 5.76 12.08
N GLN A 66 -13.27 4.92 13.10
CA GLN A 66 -13.86 3.58 13.12
C GLN A 66 -15.37 3.64 12.99
N ALA A 67 -16.05 4.52 13.73
CA ALA A 67 -17.50 4.70 13.64
C ALA A 67 -17.95 5.20 12.24
N ARG A 68 -17.17 6.07 11.59
CA ARG A 68 -17.44 6.52 10.22
C ARG A 68 -17.25 5.39 9.20
N GLU A 69 -16.22 4.58 9.35
CA GLU A 69 -15.95 3.42 8.49
C GLU A 69 -17.02 2.33 8.64
N GLU A 70 -17.45 2.03 9.86
CA GLU A 70 -18.54 1.08 10.13
C GLU A 70 -19.88 1.56 9.55
N LYS A 71 -20.21 2.84 9.71
CA LYS A 71 -21.41 3.42 9.06
C LYS A 71 -21.31 3.35 7.55
N ARG A 72 -20.15 3.62 6.96
CA ARG A 72 -19.93 3.52 5.51
C ARG A 72 -20.05 2.07 5.04
N ARG A 73 -19.49 1.11 5.79
CA ARG A 73 -19.59 -0.33 5.48
C ARG A 73 -21.05 -0.79 5.54
N ARG A 74 -21.78 -0.41 6.58
CA ARG A 74 -23.20 -0.74 6.72
C ARG A 74 -24.06 -0.16 5.60
N LEU A 75 -23.87 1.11 5.25
CA LEU A 75 -24.58 1.73 4.12
C LEU A 75 -24.21 1.07 2.78
N ALA A 76 -22.95 0.67 2.59
CA ALA A 76 -22.51 -0.04 1.40
C ALA A 76 -23.16 -1.44 1.32
N GLU A 77 -23.17 -2.20 2.42
CA GLU A 77 -23.84 -3.50 2.53
C GLU A 77 -25.35 -3.39 2.28
N GLU A 78 -26.03 -2.40 2.88
CA GLU A 78 -27.46 -2.13 2.67
C GLU A 78 -27.74 -1.74 1.21
N SER A 79 -26.88 -0.91 0.58
CA SER A 79 -27.03 -0.54 -0.82
C SER A 79 -26.77 -1.70 -1.79
N ARG A 80 -25.83 -2.59 -1.46
CA ARG A 80 -25.50 -3.78 -2.24
C ARG A 80 -26.65 -4.78 -2.21
N LYS A 81 -27.19 -5.06 -1.01
CA LYS A 81 -28.37 -5.92 -0.85
C LYS A 81 -29.56 -5.41 -1.63
N ARG A 82 -29.82 -4.10 -1.59
CA ARG A 82 -30.92 -3.49 -2.35
C ARG A 82 -30.74 -3.65 -3.87
N ARG A 83 -29.52 -3.48 -4.39
CA ARG A 83 -29.24 -3.70 -5.83
C ARG A 83 -29.40 -5.17 -6.22
N GLU A 84 -28.89 -6.08 -5.40
CA GLU A 84 -29.02 -7.52 -5.63
C GLU A 84 -30.50 -7.95 -5.60
N GLU A 85 -31.31 -7.39 -4.70
CA GLU A 85 -32.77 -7.62 -4.67
C GLU A 85 -33.49 -7.04 -5.90
N GLU A 86 -33.15 -5.81 -6.30
CA GLU A 86 -33.71 -5.16 -7.51
C GLU A 86 -33.35 -5.96 -8.78
N GLU A 87 -32.10 -6.41 -8.91
CA GLU A 87 -31.64 -7.27 -10.03
C GLU A 87 -32.33 -8.64 -10.03
N LYS A 88 -32.45 -9.30 -8.87
CA LYS A 88 -33.20 -10.56 -8.74
C LYS A 88 -34.67 -10.39 -9.11
N GLU A 89 -35.29 -9.29 -8.73
CA GLU A 89 -36.67 -9.00 -9.11
C GLU A 89 -36.83 -8.74 -10.61
N GLU A 90 -35.91 -7.99 -11.21
CA GLU A 90 -35.89 -7.75 -12.65
C GLU A 90 -35.66 -9.04 -13.43
N GLU A 91 -34.75 -9.90 -12.97
CA GLU A 91 -34.51 -11.22 -13.56
C GLU A 91 -35.75 -12.11 -13.44
N ARG A 92 -36.42 -12.12 -12.28
CA ARG A 92 -37.68 -12.85 -12.07
C ARG A 92 -38.79 -12.33 -12.98
N LYS A 93 -38.93 -11.00 -13.13
CA LYS A 93 -39.89 -10.37 -14.06
C LYS A 93 -39.56 -10.71 -15.51
N ARG A 94 -38.27 -10.73 -15.89
CA ARG A 94 -37.78 -11.10 -17.23
C ARG A 94 -38.07 -12.57 -17.54
N ARG A 95 -37.82 -13.48 -16.61
CA ARG A 95 -38.13 -14.92 -16.74
C ARG A 95 -39.63 -15.18 -16.83
N LYS A 96 -40.44 -14.50 -16.00
CA LYS A 96 -41.91 -14.56 -16.07
C LYS A 96 -42.45 -14.07 -17.42
N ARG A 97 -41.85 -13.03 -18.00
CA ARG A 97 -42.20 -12.51 -19.34
C ARG A 97 -41.83 -13.50 -20.46
N LEU A 98 -40.77 -14.27 -20.28
CA LEU A 98 -40.27 -15.27 -21.25
C LEU A 98 -40.87 -16.67 -21.06
N GLY A 99 -41.68 -16.90 -20.01
CA GLY A 99 -42.30 -18.21 -19.74
C GLY A 99 -41.34 -19.28 -19.21
N LEU A 100 -40.17 -18.88 -18.67
CA LEU A 100 -39.21 -19.81 -18.06
C LEU A 100 -39.56 -20.11 -16.59
N PRO A 101 -39.25 -21.31 -16.06
CA PRO A 101 -39.43 -21.67 -14.65
C PRO A 101 -38.73 -20.70 -13.69
N GLU A 102 -39.31 -20.52 -12.50
CA GLU A 102 -38.75 -19.68 -11.43
C GLU A 102 -37.39 -20.24 -10.98
N LEU A 103 -36.41 -19.35 -10.80
CA LEU A 103 -35.08 -19.73 -10.35
C LEU A 103 -35.18 -20.16 -8.89
N VAL A 104 -34.96 -21.45 -8.60
CA VAL A 104 -34.85 -21.95 -7.23
C VAL A 104 -33.53 -21.41 -6.66
N GLU A 105 -33.62 -20.68 -5.55
CA GLU A 105 -32.43 -20.21 -4.82
C GLU A 105 -31.61 -21.44 -4.36
N LYS A 106 -30.40 -21.56 -4.90
CA LYS A 106 -29.43 -22.51 -4.38
C LYS A 106 -28.89 -21.98 -3.05
N PRO A 107 -28.64 -22.84 -2.05
CA PRO A 107 -28.07 -22.40 -0.77
C PRO A 107 -26.67 -21.83 -0.98
N GLU A 108 -26.34 -20.75 -0.26
CA GLU A 108 -25.04 -20.01 -0.30
C GLU A 108 -23.80 -20.92 -0.16
N LYS A 109 -23.94 -22.14 0.36
CA LYS A 109 -22.85 -23.12 0.43
C LYS A 109 -22.37 -23.62 -0.93
N GLU A 110 -23.19 -23.57 -1.98
CA GLU A 110 -22.76 -23.96 -3.33
C GLU A 110 -21.96 -22.85 -4.05
N GLU A 111 -21.98 -21.60 -3.56
CA GLU A 111 -21.19 -20.51 -4.16
C GLU A 111 -19.69 -20.60 -3.79
N GLU A 112 -19.31 -21.26 -2.70
CA GLU A 112 -17.90 -21.49 -2.35
C GLU A 112 -17.23 -22.62 -3.17
N ASP A 113 -18.05 -23.45 -3.82
CA ASP A 113 -17.67 -24.58 -4.66
C ASP A 113 -17.64 -24.24 -6.16
N GLU A 114 -17.78 -22.96 -6.54
CA GLU A 114 -17.50 -22.55 -7.91
C GLU A 114 -16.00 -22.66 -8.19
N ILE A 115 -15.68 -23.56 -9.11
CA ILE A 115 -14.41 -23.61 -9.82
C ILE A 115 -14.29 -22.26 -10.53
N GLY A 116 -13.29 -21.43 -10.17
CA GLY A 116 -13.15 -20.10 -10.75
C GLY A 116 -13.15 -20.16 -12.28
N GLU A 117 -13.66 -19.14 -12.98
CA GLU A 117 -13.86 -19.16 -14.45
C GLU A 117 -12.61 -19.54 -15.28
N ASP A 118 -11.41 -19.44 -14.68
CA ASP A 118 -10.11 -19.80 -15.29
C ASP A 118 -9.54 -21.16 -14.85
N GLU A 119 -10.27 -21.92 -14.03
CA GLU A 119 -9.80 -23.15 -13.42
C GLU A 119 -10.34 -24.39 -14.17
N GLU A 120 -9.54 -25.03 -15.01
CA GLU A 120 -9.93 -26.27 -15.71
C GLU A 120 -10.24 -27.40 -14.70
N ASP A 121 -11.49 -27.88 -14.67
CA ASP A 121 -11.90 -29.01 -13.84
C ASP A 121 -11.25 -30.31 -14.31
N ILE A 122 -10.68 -31.07 -13.38
CA ILE A 122 -10.07 -32.37 -13.65
C ILE A 122 -11.03 -33.41 -13.13
N ALA A 123 -11.47 -34.34 -13.99
CA ALA A 123 -12.36 -35.41 -13.61
C ALA A 123 -11.83 -36.19 -12.39
N GLU A 124 -12.72 -36.57 -11.47
CA GLU A 124 -12.37 -37.16 -10.17
C GLU A 124 -11.43 -38.37 -10.29
N GLY A 125 -11.65 -39.23 -11.29
CA GLY A 125 -10.82 -40.41 -11.55
C GLY A 125 -9.37 -40.05 -11.88
N GLU A 126 -9.16 -39.10 -12.78
CA GLU A 126 -7.81 -38.63 -13.13
C GLU A 126 -7.14 -37.91 -11.96
N LEU A 127 -7.88 -37.12 -11.20
CA LEU A 127 -7.37 -36.38 -10.05
C LEU A 127 -6.80 -37.33 -8.99
N VAL A 128 -7.50 -38.44 -8.74
CA VAL A 128 -7.04 -39.50 -7.83
C VAL A 128 -5.77 -40.17 -8.33
N GLU A 129 -5.68 -40.50 -9.63
CA GLU A 129 -4.47 -41.08 -10.22
C GLU A 129 -3.28 -40.13 -10.12
N LYS A 130 -3.50 -38.85 -10.45
CA LYS A 130 -2.48 -37.80 -10.38
C LYS A 130 -2.01 -37.55 -8.94
N LEU A 131 -2.89 -37.59 -7.94
CA LEU A 131 -2.53 -37.49 -6.52
C LEU A 131 -1.71 -38.70 -6.04
N ARG A 132 -2.08 -39.91 -6.46
CA ARG A 132 -1.33 -41.13 -6.16
C ARG A 132 0.06 -41.12 -6.79
N ALA A 133 0.19 -40.60 -8.01
CA ALA A 133 1.47 -40.47 -8.70
C ALA A 133 2.46 -39.55 -7.94
N ILE A 134 1.95 -38.55 -7.22
CA ILE A 134 2.77 -37.64 -6.38
C ILE A 134 3.02 -38.24 -4.99
N GLY A 135 2.45 -39.40 -4.67
CA GLY A 135 2.55 -40.04 -3.35
C GLY A 135 1.70 -39.37 -2.28
N ALA A 136 0.75 -38.51 -2.68
CA ALA A 136 -0.19 -37.87 -1.76
C ALA A 136 -1.45 -38.74 -1.55
N PRO A 137 -2.15 -38.64 -0.41
CA PRO A 137 -3.41 -39.34 -0.19
C PRO A 137 -4.43 -39.02 -1.29
N ALA A 138 -5.07 -40.05 -1.85
CA ALA A 138 -6.04 -39.88 -2.93
C ALA A 138 -7.26 -39.05 -2.50
N VAL A 139 -7.77 -39.30 -1.28
CA VAL A 139 -8.94 -38.62 -0.70
C VAL A 139 -8.67 -38.41 0.79
N LEU A 140 -8.96 -37.21 1.29
CA LEU A 140 -8.97 -36.92 2.73
C LEU A 140 -10.40 -36.97 3.29
N PHE A 141 -10.56 -37.28 4.57
CA PHE A 141 -11.88 -37.37 5.19
C PHE A 141 -12.58 -36.01 5.21
N GLY A 142 -13.79 -35.94 4.65
CA GLY A 142 -14.58 -34.71 4.55
C GLY A 142 -14.17 -33.74 3.43
N GLU A 143 -13.22 -34.12 2.57
CA GLU A 143 -12.72 -33.27 1.48
C GLU A 143 -13.67 -33.29 0.26
N SER A 144 -14.13 -32.12 -0.20
CA SER A 144 -14.93 -31.98 -1.43
C SER A 144 -14.06 -32.17 -2.70
N HIS A 145 -14.69 -32.36 -3.87
CA HIS A 145 -13.95 -32.44 -5.14
C HIS A 145 -13.12 -31.18 -5.41
N VAL A 146 -13.71 -30.00 -5.15
CA VAL A 146 -13.06 -28.69 -5.32
C VAL A 146 -11.87 -28.55 -4.36
N GLU A 147 -12.02 -28.96 -3.10
CA GLU A 147 -10.93 -28.95 -2.12
C GLU A 147 -9.79 -29.88 -2.50
N ARG A 148 -10.12 -31.09 -2.98
CA ARG A 148 -9.15 -32.07 -3.49
C ARG A 148 -8.38 -31.54 -4.69
N LEU A 149 -9.08 -30.85 -5.59
CA LEU A 149 -8.51 -30.25 -6.79
C LEU A 149 -7.60 -29.07 -6.43
N ARG A 150 -8.01 -28.21 -5.49
CA ARG A 150 -7.16 -27.16 -4.90
C ARG A 150 -5.90 -27.75 -4.24
N ARG A 151 -6.03 -28.85 -3.50
CA ARG A 151 -4.89 -29.57 -2.89
C ARG A 151 -3.94 -30.11 -3.94
N TYR A 152 -4.45 -30.78 -4.97
CA TYR A 152 -3.64 -31.30 -6.07
C TYR A 152 -2.87 -30.17 -6.78
N ARG A 153 -3.54 -29.05 -7.08
CA ARG A 153 -2.88 -27.89 -7.67
C ARG A 153 -1.80 -27.32 -6.75
N ARG A 154 -2.07 -27.16 -5.44
CA ARG A 154 -1.06 -26.69 -4.48
C ARG A 154 0.18 -27.59 -4.44
N LEU A 155 0.01 -28.90 -4.55
CA LEU A 155 1.12 -29.87 -4.56
C LEU A 155 1.88 -29.89 -5.88
N THR A 156 1.22 -29.62 -7.00
CA THR A 156 1.83 -29.63 -8.35
C THR A 156 2.38 -28.28 -8.79
N THR A 157 1.96 -27.20 -8.15
CA THR A 157 2.42 -25.84 -8.47
C THR A 157 3.88 -25.70 -8.08
N VAL A 158 4.76 -25.86 -9.07
CA VAL A 158 6.19 -25.62 -8.91
C VAL A 158 6.42 -24.12 -8.81
N VAL A 159 6.83 -23.67 -7.63
CA VAL A 159 7.33 -22.30 -7.44
C VAL A 159 8.78 -22.27 -7.91
N THR A 160 9.11 -21.35 -8.81
CA THR A 160 10.48 -21.17 -9.30
C THR A 160 11.42 -20.79 -8.16
N ASP A 161 12.65 -21.31 -8.17
CA ASP A 161 13.71 -21.00 -7.19
C ASP A 161 14.33 -19.59 -7.35
N GLY A 162 13.58 -18.67 -7.94
CA GLY A 162 14.00 -17.30 -8.16
C GLY A 162 13.85 -16.44 -6.89
N PRO A 163 14.52 -15.28 -6.83
CA PRO A 163 14.42 -14.39 -5.68
C PRO A 163 13.00 -13.85 -5.46
N ILE A 164 12.17 -13.80 -6.50
CA ILE A 164 10.75 -13.52 -6.40
C ILE A 164 10.02 -14.84 -6.68
N PRO A 165 9.28 -15.39 -5.71
CA PRO A 165 8.59 -16.66 -5.90
C PRO A 165 7.48 -16.49 -6.95
N THR A 166 7.50 -17.31 -7.99
CA THR A 166 6.44 -17.34 -9.01
C THR A 166 6.13 -18.75 -9.49
N THR A 167 4.91 -18.95 -9.95
CA THR A 167 4.44 -20.19 -10.56
C THR A 167 4.64 -20.19 -12.08
N LEU A 168 4.98 -19.03 -12.67
CA LEU A 168 5.26 -18.89 -14.09
C LEU A 168 6.58 -19.58 -14.47
N ARG A 169 6.57 -20.35 -15.55
CA ARG A 169 7.79 -20.90 -16.14
C ARG A 169 8.60 -19.76 -16.76
N LEU A 170 9.77 -19.47 -16.19
CA LEU A 170 10.67 -18.46 -16.71
C LEU A 170 11.15 -18.82 -18.12
N VAL A 171 11.54 -17.80 -18.87
CA VAL A 171 12.00 -17.83 -20.25
C VAL A 171 13.49 -17.53 -20.28
N GLU A 172 14.22 -18.11 -21.23
CA GLU A 172 15.67 -17.89 -21.39
C GLU A 172 16.01 -16.46 -21.85
N GLU A 173 17.23 -15.99 -21.58
CA GLU A 173 17.68 -14.62 -21.87
C GLU A 173 17.48 -14.16 -23.32
N LYS A 174 17.60 -15.08 -24.29
CA LYS A 174 17.41 -14.77 -25.71
C LYS A 174 15.98 -14.38 -26.04
N ASP A 175 15.03 -15.01 -25.35
CA ASP A 175 13.59 -14.93 -25.60
C ASP A 175 12.90 -13.91 -24.66
N MET A 176 13.66 -13.27 -23.75
CA MET A 176 13.15 -12.24 -22.83
C MET A 176 12.95 -10.88 -23.50
N LYS A 177 13.47 -10.67 -24.72
CA LYS A 177 13.36 -9.40 -25.42
C LYS A 177 11.92 -9.09 -25.78
N LEU A 178 11.50 -7.87 -25.47
CA LEU A 178 10.14 -7.40 -25.75
C LEU A 178 10.09 -6.61 -27.05
N ASP A 179 9.09 -6.92 -27.88
CA ASP A 179 8.82 -6.18 -29.12
C ASP A 179 8.16 -4.81 -28.86
N GLY A 180 7.65 -4.59 -27.64
CA GLY A 180 7.07 -3.32 -27.19
C GLY A 180 5.57 -3.19 -27.42
N THR A 181 4.93 -4.23 -27.95
CA THR A 181 3.48 -4.30 -28.16
C THR A 181 2.87 -5.35 -27.25
N VAL A 182 1.69 -5.07 -26.68
CA VAL A 182 0.92 -6.05 -25.92
C VAL A 182 0.13 -6.95 -26.89
N PRO A 183 0.37 -8.27 -26.91
CA PRO A 183 -0.43 -9.18 -27.73
C PRO A 183 -1.89 -9.21 -27.27
N LYS A 184 -2.84 -9.23 -28.22
CA LYS A 184 -4.27 -9.34 -27.93
C LYS A 184 -4.71 -10.78 -27.64
N ASP A 185 -3.94 -11.76 -28.10
CA ASP A 185 -4.22 -13.18 -27.92
C ASP A 185 -3.95 -13.61 -26.47
N LYS A 186 -4.82 -14.48 -25.92
CA LYS A 186 -4.67 -15.00 -24.55
C LYS A 186 -3.32 -15.71 -24.35
N GLU A 187 -2.88 -16.49 -25.34
CA GLU A 187 -1.59 -17.19 -25.31
C GLU A 187 -0.40 -16.23 -25.40
N GLY A 188 -0.47 -15.24 -26.30
CA GLY A 188 0.55 -14.21 -26.44
C GLY A 188 0.70 -13.37 -25.17
N ARG A 189 -0.42 -13.04 -24.51
CA ARG A 189 -0.42 -12.32 -23.23
C ARG A 189 0.18 -13.17 -22.10
N LYS A 190 -0.13 -14.47 -22.03
CA LYS A 190 0.52 -15.40 -21.10
C LYS A 190 2.03 -15.49 -21.35
N TYR A 191 2.45 -15.53 -22.60
CA TYR A 191 3.88 -15.53 -22.96
C TYR A 191 4.56 -14.21 -22.55
N LEU A 192 3.94 -13.06 -22.83
CA LEU A 192 4.42 -11.75 -22.40
C LEU A 192 4.62 -11.68 -20.88
N PHE A 193 3.67 -12.20 -20.10
CA PHE A 193 3.81 -12.25 -18.64
C PHE A 193 4.99 -13.12 -18.20
N ARG A 194 5.26 -14.23 -18.89
CA ARG A 194 6.47 -15.04 -18.64
C ARG A 194 7.73 -14.26 -18.98
N GLN A 195 7.78 -13.51 -20.07
CA GLN A 195 8.92 -12.66 -20.44
C GLN A 195 9.17 -11.57 -19.39
N LEU A 196 8.11 -10.85 -18.96
CA LEU A 196 8.19 -9.82 -17.92
C LEU A 196 8.65 -10.39 -16.57
N ALA A 197 8.05 -11.50 -16.13
CA ALA A 197 8.43 -12.17 -14.88
C ALA A 197 9.90 -12.59 -14.92
N SER A 198 10.35 -13.13 -16.05
CA SER A 198 11.76 -13.49 -16.25
C SER A 198 12.65 -12.27 -16.14
N TYR A 199 12.32 -11.17 -16.83
CA TYR A 199 13.15 -9.95 -16.83
C TYR A 199 13.32 -9.37 -15.43
N PHE A 200 12.22 -9.21 -14.69
CA PHE A 200 12.30 -8.73 -13.31
C PHE A 200 13.06 -9.70 -12.41
N THR A 201 12.92 -11.01 -12.62
CA THR A 201 13.67 -12.02 -11.86
C THR A 201 15.17 -11.91 -12.13
N LEU A 202 15.59 -11.72 -13.38
CA LEU A 202 16.99 -11.51 -13.77
C LEU A 202 17.57 -10.22 -13.17
N VAL A 203 16.86 -9.10 -13.31
CA VAL A 203 17.31 -7.81 -12.76
C VAL A 203 17.45 -7.91 -11.24
N PHE A 204 16.50 -8.59 -10.58
CA PHE A 204 16.49 -8.68 -9.13
C PHE A 204 17.52 -9.68 -8.58
N SER A 205 17.83 -10.77 -9.30
CA SER A 205 18.91 -11.69 -8.91
C SER A 205 20.27 -10.99 -8.99
N GLU A 206 20.51 -10.22 -10.05
CA GLU A 206 21.70 -9.36 -10.16
C GLU A 206 21.73 -8.28 -9.08
N TYR A 207 20.57 -7.70 -8.73
CA TYR A 207 20.48 -6.70 -7.66
C TYR A 207 20.86 -7.28 -6.31
N GLN A 208 20.36 -8.47 -5.97
CA GLN A 208 20.75 -9.17 -4.76
C GLN A 208 22.23 -9.53 -4.74
N ALA A 209 22.76 -10.05 -5.85
CA ALA A 209 24.17 -10.40 -5.96
C ALA A 209 25.08 -9.17 -5.78
N ALA A 210 24.72 -8.02 -6.38
CA ALA A 210 25.46 -6.77 -6.23
C ALA A 210 25.40 -6.26 -4.77
N MET A 211 24.22 -6.26 -4.15
CA MET A 211 24.05 -5.84 -2.76
C MET A 211 24.83 -6.73 -1.78
N GLU A 212 24.91 -8.03 -2.03
CA GLU A 212 25.68 -8.96 -1.18
C GLU A 212 27.19 -8.76 -1.35
N ARG A 213 27.68 -8.47 -2.57
CA ARG A 213 29.09 -8.12 -2.82
C ARG A 213 29.50 -6.81 -2.16
N GLU A 214 28.61 -5.83 -2.14
CA GLU A 214 28.85 -4.49 -1.56
C GLU A 214 28.44 -4.39 -0.08
N ARG A 215 28.11 -5.52 0.55
CA ARG A 215 27.63 -5.55 1.93
C ARG A 215 28.71 -5.09 2.89
N ARG A 216 28.53 -3.90 3.47
CA ARG A 216 29.38 -3.34 4.52
C ARG A 216 28.56 -3.08 5.78
N ASP A 217 29.24 -3.04 6.93
CA ASP A 217 28.59 -2.71 8.21
C ASP A 217 28.43 -1.18 8.39
N THR A 218 27.84 -0.53 7.39
CA THR A 218 27.55 0.91 7.40
C THR A 218 26.04 1.14 7.41
N LEU A 219 25.60 2.29 7.93
CA LEU A 219 24.17 2.65 7.93
C LEU A 219 23.62 2.75 6.50
N THR A 220 24.42 3.24 5.55
CA THR A 220 24.05 3.34 4.13
C THR A 220 23.88 1.96 3.48
N SER A 221 24.81 1.02 3.71
CA SER A 221 24.65 -0.36 3.21
C SER A 221 23.45 -1.08 3.84
N LYS A 222 23.20 -0.91 5.14
CA LYS A 222 22.02 -1.51 5.82
C LYS A 222 20.70 -0.96 5.28
N THR A 223 20.63 0.35 5.04
CA THR A 223 19.41 0.99 4.49
C THR A 223 19.18 0.57 3.03
N ALA A 224 20.22 0.49 2.20
CA ALA A 224 20.13 -0.01 0.84
C ALA A 224 19.65 -1.47 0.79
N TYR A 225 20.21 -2.34 1.64
CA TYR A 225 19.78 -3.74 1.74
C TYR A 225 18.31 -3.87 2.18
N LYS A 226 17.89 -3.07 3.17
CA LYS A 226 16.48 -3.03 3.59
C LYS A 226 15.56 -2.58 2.45
N ALA A 227 15.97 -1.56 1.69
CA ALA A 227 15.21 -1.08 0.53
C ALA A 227 15.11 -2.15 -0.56
N MET A 228 16.17 -2.93 -0.80
CA MET A 228 16.15 -4.07 -1.72
C MET A 228 15.16 -5.15 -1.25
N VAL A 229 15.19 -5.55 0.02
CA VAL A 229 14.24 -6.53 0.57
C VAL A 229 12.80 -6.02 0.45
N GLU A 230 12.55 -4.74 0.74
CA GLU A 230 11.24 -4.12 0.56
C GLU A 230 10.78 -4.15 -0.91
N THR A 231 11.68 -3.87 -1.86
CA THR A 231 11.41 -3.96 -3.30
C THR A 231 10.98 -5.37 -3.69
N ARG A 232 11.62 -6.41 -3.15
CA ARG A 232 11.21 -7.81 -3.38
C ARG A 232 9.77 -8.04 -2.94
N GLU A 233 9.43 -7.63 -1.72
CA GLU A 233 8.10 -7.85 -1.14
C GLU A 233 7.03 -7.08 -1.92
N ASN A 234 7.34 -5.85 -2.33
CA ASN A 234 6.44 -5.01 -3.11
C ASN A 234 6.26 -5.49 -4.57
N LEU A 235 7.16 -6.31 -5.11
CA LEU A 235 7.01 -6.91 -6.45
C LEU A 235 6.15 -8.19 -6.43
N LYS A 236 6.00 -8.88 -5.29
CA LYS A 236 5.18 -10.11 -5.21
C LYS A 236 3.74 -9.93 -5.73
N PRO A 237 3.02 -8.83 -5.42
CA PRO A 237 1.68 -8.60 -5.96
C PRO A 237 1.66 -8.48 -7.49
N LEU A 238 2.71 -7.91 -8.10
CA LEU A 238 2.84 -7.81 -9.55
C LEU A 238 3.00 -9.20 -10.18
N PHE A 239 3.83 -10.05 -9.60
CA PHE A 239 4.00 -11.44 -10.06
C PHE A 239 2.71 -12.26 -9.93
N ARG A 240 1.95 -12.07 -8.84
CA ARG A 240 0.61 -12.69 -8.72
C ARG A 240 -0.35 -12.21 -9.81
N LYS A 241 -0.29 -10.93 -10.21
CA LYS A 241 -1.09 -10.42 -11.34
C LYS A 241 -0.64 -11.00 -12.67
N PHE A 242 0.66 -11.25 -12.86
CA PHE A 242 1.17 -11.96 -14.04
C PHE A 242 0.71 -13.41 -14.10
N GLU A 243 0.68 -14.10 -12.96
CA GLU A 243 0.21 -15.50 -12.85
C GLU A 243 -1.26 -15.65 -13.22
N LYS A 244 -2.10 -14.75 -12.73
CA LYS A 244 -3.53 -14.74 -13.02
C LYS A 244 -3.88 -14.13 -14.38
N GLY A 245 -2.99 -13.32 -14.94
CA GLY A 245 -3.24 -12.58 -16.17
C GLY A 245 -4.17 -11.37 -16.02
N GLU A 246 -4.46 -10.94 -14.80
CA GLU A 246 -5.42 -9.87 -14.42
C GLU A 246 -4.80 -8.46 -14.40
N LEU A 247 -3.62 -8.26 -15.01
CA LEU A 247 -3.02 -6.92 -15.04
C LEU A 247 -3.72 -6.05 -16.08
N GLU A 248 -4.31 -4.93 -15.67
CA GLU A 248 -5.00 -3.99 -16.57
C GLU A 248 -4.10 -3.48 -17.71
N ASP A 249 -4.66 -3.37 -18.91
CA ASP A 249 -3.94 -2.92 -20.11
C ASP A 249 -3.36 -1.50 -19.94
N SER A 250 -4.05 -0.64 -19.19
CA SER A 250 -3.64 0.71 -18.80
C SER A 250 -2.29 0.76 -18.05
N ILE A 251 -1.94 -0.32 -17.36
CA ILE A 251 -0.68 -0.48 -16.61
C ILE A 251 0.28 -1.34 -17.42
N LEU A 252 -0.21 -2.42 -18.04
CA LEU A 252 0.60 -3.38 -18.78
C LEU A 252 1.31 -2.73 -19.98
N GLU A 253 0.62 -1.92 -20.78
CA GLU A 253 1.20 -1.24 -21.95
C GLU A 253 2.41 -0.37 -21.55
N PRO A 254 2.29 0.58 -20.60
CA PRO A 254 3.45 1.34 -20.11
C PRO A 254 4.54 0.47 -19.49
N VAL A 255 4.20 -0.59 -18.75
CA VAL A 255 5.22 -1.49 -18.17
C VAL A 255 6.03 -2.19 -19.27
N VAL A 256 5.39 -2.60 -20.36
CA VAL A 256 6.06 -3.18 -21.52
C VAL A 256 6.97 -2.17 -22.22
N GLU A 257 6.51 -0.92 -22.40
CA GLU A 257 7.33 0.18 -22.93
C GLU A 257 8.59 0.41 -22.05
N ILE A 258 8.40 0.50 -20.73
CA ILE A 258 9.47 0.71 -19.74
C ILE A 258 10.50 -0.41 -19.81
N VAL A 259 10.06 -1.67 -19.82
CA VAL A 259 10.96 -2.83 -19.87
C VAL A 259 11.70 -2.88 -21.19
N LYS A 260 11.03 -2.64 -22.33
CA LYS A 260 11.69 -2.57 -23.64
C LYS A 260 12.77 -1.48 -23.68
N ALA A 261 12.44 -0.27 -23.25
CA ALA A 261 13.40 0.83 -23.21
C ALA A 261 14.59 0.51 -22.28
N ALA A 262 14.34 -0.15 -21.14
CA ALA A 262 15.40 -0.58 -20.24
C ALA A 262 16.29 -1.70 -20.84
N GLN A 263 15.71 -2.63 -21.61
CA GLN A 263 16.46 -3.67 -22.34
C GLN A 263 17.34 -3.09 -23.45
N GLU A 264 16.89 -2.02 -24.10
CA GLU A 264 17.64 -1.25 -25.10
C GLU A 264 18.61 -0.22 -24.46
N ARG A 265 18.70 -0.18 -23.13
CA ARG A 265 19.52 0.76 -22.35
C ARG A 265 19.18 2.24 -22.59
N ARG A 266 17.93 2.53 -22.94
CA ARG A 266 17.37 3.89 -23.04
C ARG A 266 16.66 4.25 -21.73
N TYR A 267 17.43 4.55 -20.69
CA TYR A 267 16.86 4.73 -19.35
C TYR A 267 16.06 6.03 -19.17
N VAL A 268 16.34 7.07 -19.98
CA VAL A 268 15.50 8.29 -19.98
C VAL A 268 14.11 7.98 -20.53
N ASP A 269 14.03 7.25 -21.64
CA ASP A 269 12.76 6.83 -22.23
C ASP A 269 11.99 5.90 -21.28
N ALA A 270 12.69 4.97 -20.63
CA ALA A 270 12.10 4.11 -19.59
C ALA A 270 11.58 4.93 -18.40
N TYR A 271 12.30 5.96 -17.99
CA TYR A 271 11.88 6.83 -16.89
C TYR A 271 10.69 7.71 -17.27
N ASP A 272 10.65 8.23 -18.50
CA ASP A 272 9.50 8.97 -19.02
C ASP A 272 8.24 8.09 -19.04
N GLY A 273 8.35 6.84 -19.51
CA GLY A 273 7.26 5.86 -19.41
C GLY A 273 6.78 5.65 -17.98
N TYR A 274 7.71 5.55 -17.01
CA TYR A 274 7.38 5.48 -15.59
C TYR A 274 6.67 6.73 -15.07
N LEU A 275 7.09 7.93 -15.49
CA LEU A 275 6.44 9.19 -15.10
C LEU A 275 5.02 9.28 -15.67
N ARG A 276 4.84 8.95 -16.96
CA ARG A 276 3.53 8.89 -17.61
C ARG A 276 2.56 7.97 -16.85
N LEU A 277 3.04 6.80 -16.42
CA LEU A 277 2.24 5.84 -15.65
C LEU A 277 1.97 6.29 -14.19
N SER A 278 2.97 6.88 -13.53
CA SER A 278 2.91 7.23 -12.10
C SER A 278 2.24 8.56 -11.80
N ILE A 279 2.13 9.46 -12.79
CA ILE A 279 1.41 10.74 -12.70
C ILE A 279 0.04 10.65 -13.41
N GLY A 280 -0.05 9.80 -14.45
CA GLY A 280 -1.24 9.70 -15.29
C GLY A 280 -1.41 10.95 -16.16
N LYS A 281 -2.51 11.00 -16.93
CA LYS A 281 -2.85 12.16 -17.76
C LYS A 281 -3.46 13.33 -16.97
N ALA A 282 -3.44 13.24 -15.63
CA ALA A 282 -4.07 14.21 -14.76
C ALA A 282 -3.22 15.49 -14.68
N ALA A 283 -3.87 16.64 -14.91
CA ALA A 283 -3.21 17.95 -14.81
C ALA A 283 -2.71 18.26 -13.38
N TRP A 284 -3.24 17.58 -12.34
CA TRP A 284 -2.91 17.78 -10.93
C TRP A 284 -2.86 16.43 -10.16
N PRO A 285 -1.71 15.75 -10.09
CA PRO A 285 -1.60 14.37 -9.58
C PRO A 285 -1.71 14.24 -8.06
N ILE A 286 -1.40 15.31 -7.33
CA ILE A 286 -1.56 15.40 -5.87
C ILE A 286 -2.64 16.44 -5.68
N GLY A 287 -3.83 16.02 -5.28
CA GLY A 287 -4.98 16.92 -5.13
C GLY A 287 -4.59 18.19 -4.37
N VAL A 288 -4.95 19.35 -4.90
CA VAL A 288 -4.64 20.63 -4.26
C VAL A 288 -5.61 20.82 -3.10
N THR A 289 -5.14 20.62 -1.86
CA THR A 289 -5.86 21.07 -0.68
C THR A 289 -5.60 22.56 -0.46
N MET A 290 -6.52 23.19 0.25
CA MET A 290 -6.79 24.62 0.18
C MET A 290 -5.56 25.55 0.12
N VAL A 291 -5.33 26.20 -1.03
CA VAL A 291 -4.41 27.37 -1.13
C VAL A 291 -5.25 28.64 -1.24
N GLY A 292 -5.27 29.45 -0.18
CA GLY A 292 -5.98 30.74 -0.12
C GLY A 292 -7.16 30.79 0.86
N ILE A 293 -7.40 31.98 1.44
CA ILE A 293 -8.39 32.27 2.50
C ILE A 293 -9.85 32.26 1.98
N HIS A 294 -10.05 32.29 0.66
CA HIS A 294 -11.38 32.38 0.05
C HIS A 294 -11.69 31.13 -0.79
N GLU A 295 -12.83 30.49 -0.50
CA GLU A 295 -13.37 29.36 -1.25
C GLU A 295 -14.07 29.86 -2.53
N ARG A 296 -13.76 29.26 -3.68
CA ARG A 296 -14.36 29.62 -4.98
C ARG A 296 -15.03 28.38 -5.58
N SER A 297 -16.18 28.56 -6.24
CA SER A 297 -16.97 27.47 -6.85
C SER A 297 -16.22 26.63 -7.90
N ALA A 298 -15.21 27.18 -8.58
CA ALA A 298 -14.33 26.42 -9.49
C ALA A 298 -13.42 25.40 -8.76
N ARG A 299 -13.30 25.50 -7.43
CA ARG A 299 -12.43 24.66 -6.60
C ARG A 299 -13.07 23.31 -6.28
N GLU A 300 -14.40 23.20 -6.23
CA GLU A 300 -15.09 21.91 -6.07
C GLU A 300 -14.81 20.97 -7.24
N LYS A 301 -14.73 21.52 -8.47
CA LYS A 301 -14.36 20.77 -9.69
C LYS A 301 -12.90 20.27 -9.66
N LEU A 302 -12.03 20.90 -8.86
CA LEU A 302 -10.64 20.46 -8.64
C LEU A 302 -10.54 19.44 -7.48
N HIS A 303 -11.39 19.53 -6.47
CA HIS A 303 -11.48 18.56 -5.37
C HIS A 303 -12.03 17.19 -5.82
N THR A 304 -12.82 17.19 -6.90
CA THR A 304 -13.31 15.98 -7.57
C THR A 304 -12.44 15.54 -8.75
N GLY A 305 -11.31 16.21 -9.01
CA GLY A 305 -10.36 15.83 -10.05
C GLY A 305 -10.03 14.35 -9.95
N GLU A 306 -10.39 13.63 -11.02
CA GLU A 306 -10.41 12.17 -11.17
C GLU A 306 -9.45 11.43 -10.24
N ARG A 307 -9.98 10.96 -9.10
CA ARG A 307 -9.36 9.94 -8.23
C ARG A 307 -9.34 8.55 -8.90
N GLY A 308 -9.24 8.50 -10.23
CA GLY A 308 -9.08 7.29 -11.04
C GLY A 308 -7.63 7.08 -11.48
N HIS A 309 -6.68 7.75 -10.83
CA HIS A 309 -5.27 7.59 -11.13
C HIS A 309 -4.73 6.27 -10.55
N VAL A 310 -3.80 5.64 -11.25
CA VAL A 310 -3.05 4.41 -10.88
C VAL A 310 -2.42 4.50 -9.46
N MET A 311 -2.15 5.72 -8.99
CA MET A 311 -1.72 5.97 -7.61
C MET A 311 -2.85 5.88 -6.56
N GLY A 312 -4.12 5.71 -6.92
CA GLY A 312 -5.21 5.53 -5.97
C GLY A 312 -5.15 4.20 -5.22
N ASP A 313 -4.56 3.17 -5.86
CA ASP A 313 -4.29 1.87 -5.26
C ASP A 313 -2.87 1.80 -4.67
N GLU A 314 -2.79 1.50 -3.37
CA GLU A 314 -1.54 1.40 -2.62
C GLU A 314 -0.67 0.25 -3.12
N VAL A 315 -1.28 -0.87 -3.53
CA VAL A 315 -0.54 -2.04 -4.03
C VAL A 315 0.14 -1.69 -5.34
N THR A 316 -0.62 -1.05 -6.24
CA THR A 316 -0.12 -0.57 -7.53
C THR A 316 1.00 0.45 -7.38
N ARG A 317 0.81 1.45 -6.53
CA ARG A 317 1.88 2.42 -6.20
C ARG A 317 3.17 1.73 -5.74
N LYS A 318 3.10 0.75 -4.83
CA LYS A 318 4.27 0.06 -4.28
C LYS A 318 5.05 -0.73 -5.32
N PHE A 319 4.38 -1.49 -6.19
CA PHE A 319 5.11 -2.23 -7.22
C PHE A 319 5.68 -1.28 -8.30
N LEU A 320 5.01 -0.16 -8.61
CA LEU A 320 5.55 0.84 -9.54
C LEU A 320 6.81 1.51 -8.99
N GLN A 321 6.81 1.90 -7.71
CA GLN A 321 8.02 2.40 -7.06
C GLN A 321 9.15 1.35 -7.06
N SER A 322 8.78 0.07 -6.95
CA SER A 322 9.74 -1.04 -7.01
C SER A 322 10.32 -1.23 -8.41
N ILE A 323 9.51 -1.07 -9.47
CA ILE A 323 9.98 -1.03 -10.85
C ILE A 323 10.99 0.11 -11.05
N LYS A 324 10.72 1.32 -10.53
CA LYS A 324 11.69 2.43 -10.57
C LYS A 324 13.01 2.04 -9.88
N ARG A 325 12.96 1.40 -8.71
CA ARG A 325 14.17 0.94 -8.00
C ARG A 325 14.95 -0.09 -8.84
N CYS A 326 14.26 -1.00 -9.53
CA CYS A 326 14.89 -1.91 -10.48
C CYS A 326 15.55 -1.16 -11.66
N LEU A 327 14.91 -0.11 -12.20
CA LEU A 327 15.50 0.73 -13.26
C LEU A 327 16.75 1.47 -12.78
N THR A 328 16.72 2.07 -11.58
CA THR A 328 17.91 2.73 -11.00
C THR A 328 19.07 1.77 -10.81
N PHE A 329 18.79 0.52 -10.47
CA PHE A 329 19.84 -0.50 -10.38
C PHE A 329 20.32 -0.94 -11.77
N ALA A 330 19.39 -1.17 -12.70
CA ALA A 330 19.70 -1.61 -14.05
C ALA A 330 20.64 -0.64 -14.77
N GLN A 331 20.43 0.68 -14.66
CA GLN A 331 21.34 1.67 -15.27
C GLN A 331 22.77 1.64 -14.70
N VAL A 332 22.95 1.26 -13.44
CA VAL A 332 24.28 1.14 -12.83
C VAL A 332 24.95 -0.15 -13.28
N ARG A 333 24.17 -1.24 -13.37
CA ARG A 333 24.67 -2.56 -13.77
C ARG A 333 24.97 -2.66 -15.26
N TRP A 334 24.11 -2.05 -16.08
CA TRP A 334 24.17 -2.01 -17.55
C TRP A 334 24.10 -0.55 -18.01
N PRO A 335 25.20 0.21 -17.93
CA PRO A 335 25.18 1.62 -18.30
C PRO A 335 24.75 1.83 -19.76
N PRO A 336 24.05 2.95 -20.05
CA PRO A 336 23.67 3.30 -21.40
C PRO A 336 24.90 3.55 -22.27
N GLU A 337 24.76 3.32 -23.57
CA GLU A 337 25.83 3.61 -24.53
C GLU A 337 26.01 5.12 -24.73
N ASP A 338 24.92 5.89 -24.63
CA ASP A 338 24.91 7.34 -24.64
C ASP A 338 24.72 7.89 -23.22
N ILE A 339 25.60 8.81 -22.81
CA ILE A 339 25.55 9.49 -21.50
C ILE A 339 24.25 10.28 -21.33
N THR A 340 23.66 10.78 -22.44
CA THR A 340 22.37 11.49 -22.39
C THR A 340 21.22 10.62 -21.90
N GLN A 341 21.38 9.29 -21.93
CA GLN A 341 20.38 8.33 -21.51
C GLN A 341 20.53 7.91 -20.03
N LEU A 342 21.38 8.58 -19.25
CA LEU A 342 21.44 8.37 -17.80
C LEU A 342 20.23 9.01 -17.11
N MET A 343 19.57 8.23 -16.25
CA MET A 343 18.48 8.73 -15.42
C MET A 343 19.08 9.34 -14.14
N GLY A 344 18.88 10.65 -13.98
CA GLY A 344 19.38 11.46 -12.87
C GLY A 344 18.75 11.17 -11.52
#